data_AF-A0AAJ2TFS9-F1
#
_entry.id   AF-A0AAJ2TFS9-F1
#
_cell.length_a   1.000
_cell.length_b   1.000
_cell.length_c   1.000
_cell.angle_alpha   90.00
_cell.angle_beta   90.00
_cell.angle_gamma   90.00
#
_symmetry.space_group_name_H-M   'P 1'
#
loop_
_entity.id
_entity.type
_entity.pdbx_description
1 polymer ?
#
loop_
_entity_poly.entity_id
_entity_poly.type
_entity_poly.pdbx_seq_one_letter_code
_entity_poly.pdbx_strand_id
1 'polypeptide(L)'
;MEAKNAYAADKIIMTDMCDSLICESIYGGFIMNCPDQNLCQEIITHLAPIQMGEVEPKDFPVATREELQALWDDEEASVMQAEIRML
;
A
#
# COMPACT_ATOMS: atom_id res chain seq x y z
N MET A 1 29.99 -19.55 -1.67
CA MET A 1 28.95 -20.09 -0.79
C MET A 1 28.01 -18.94 -0.50
N GLU A 2 27.07 -18.68 -1.40
CA GLU A 2 26.08 -17.61 -1.18
C GLU A 2 25.18 -18.06 -0.04
N ALA A 3 25.15 -17.26 1.03
CA ALA A 3 24.14 -17.42 2.06
C ALA A 3 22.79 -17.26 1.35
N LYS A 4 22.03 -18.35 1.23
CA LYS A 4 20.66 -18.30 0.75
C LYS A 4 19.91 -17.35 1.67
N ASN A 5 19.64 -16.13 1.23
CA ASN A 5 18.62 -15.32 1.88
C ASN A 5 17.36 -16.17 1.86
N ALA A 6 16.84 -16.52 3.05
CA ALA A 6 15.63 -17.33 3.16
C ALA A 6 14.40 -16.59 2.60
N TYR A 7 14.55 -15.29 2.33
CA TYR A 7 13.51 -14.38 1.88
C TYR A 7 13.97 -13.64 0.61
N ALA A 8 13.06 -13.48 -0.35
CA ALA A 8 13.23 -12.72 -1.57
C ALA A 8 12.98 -11.21 -1.38
N ALA A 9 12.18 -10.82 -0.38
CA ALA A 9 11.88 -9.42 -0.09
C ALA A 9 12.57 -8.95 1.20
N ASP A 10 13.28 -7.82 1.13
CA ASP A 10 13.98 -7.23 2.28
C ASP A 10 13.03 -6.55 3.28
N LYS A 11 11.98 -5.91 2.75
CA LYS A 11 10.97 -5.17 3.50
C LYS A 11 9.66 -5.12 2.72
N ILE A 12 8.53 -5.26 3.42
CA ILE A 12 7.21 -4.96 2.89
C ILE A 12 6.59 -3.84 3.72
N ILE A 13 5.99 -2.85 3.05
CA ILE A 13 5.25 -1.74 3.68
C ILE A 13 3.79 -1.88 3.26
N MET A 14 2.89 -1.85 4.23
CA MET A 14 1.45 -1.91 3.99
C MET A 14 0.82 -0.57 4.35
N THR A 15 0.12 0.02 3.40
CA THR A 15 -0.63 1.26 3.57
C THR A 15 -2.12 1.03 3.34
N ASP A 16 -2.95 1.96 3.81
CA ASP A 16 -4.34 2.05 3.36
C ASP A 16 -4.44 2.75 1.99
N MET A 17 -5.66 2.94 1.49
CA MET A 17 -5.90 3.61 0.20
C MET A 17 -5.53 5.10 0.21
N CYS A 18 -5.29 5.69 1.38
CA CYS A 18 -4.88 7.08 1.57
C CYS A 18 -3.37 7.19 1.82
N ASP A 19 -2.59 6.14 1.52
CA ASP A 19 -1.16 6.03 1.79
C ASP A 19 -0.76 6.16 3.27
N SER A 20 -1.70 5.92 4.19
CA SER A 20 -1.40 5.89 5.63
C SER A 20 -0.77 4.56 6.01
N LEU A 21 0.35 4.59 6.72
CA LEU A 21 1.05 3.39 7.17
C LEU A 21 0.16 2.54 8.10
N ILE A 22 -0.09 1.29 7.73
CA ILE A 22 -0.77 0.31 8.58
C ILE A 22 0.26 -0.51 9.36
N CYS A 23 1.18 -1.15 8.66
CA CYS A 23 2.26 -1.93 9.27
C CYS A 23 3.41 -2.16 8.30
N GLU A 24 4.55 -2.60 8.84
CA GLU A 24 5.70 -3.00 8.04
C GLU A 24 6.12 -4.42 8.40
N SER A 25 6.66 -5.16 7.43
CA SER A 25 7.30 -6.44 7.70
C SER A 25 8.77 -6.37 7.29
N ILE A 26 9.65 -6.79 8.22
CA ILE A 26 11.11 -6.69 8.10
C ILE A 26 11.68 -8.12 8.21
N TYR A 27 12.80 -8.37 7.52
CA TYR A 27 13.62 -9.60 7.53
C TYR A 27 13.31 -10.60 8.65
N GLY A 28 12.81 -11.78 8.26
CA GLY A 28 12.49 -12.87 9.21
C GLY A 28 11.01 -13.24 9.32
N GLY A 29 10.14 -12.63 8.51
CA GLY A 29 8.71 -12.97 8.48
C GLY A 29 7.88 -12.36 9.62
N PHE A 30 8.41 -11.34 10.31
CA PHE A 30 7.71 -10.66 11.39
C PHE A 30 7.01 -9.39 10.90
N ILE A 31 5.75 -9.23 11.25
CA ILE A 31 5.00 -7.99 11.05
C ILE A 31 5.20 -7.12 12.30
N MET A 32 5.76 -5.93 12.09
CA MET A 32 5.98 -4.93 13.11
C MET A 32 4.85 -3.90 13.09
N ASN A 33 4.49 -3.39 14.26
CA ASN A 33 3.57 -2.26 14.43
C ASN A 33 2.16 -2.48 13.86
N CYS A 34 1.67 -3.72 13.76
CA CYS A 34 0.30 -3.98 13.36
C CYS A 34 -0.67 -3.53 14.49
N PRO A 35 -1.64 -2.64 14.22
CA PRO A 35 -2.54 -2.12 15.25
C PRO A 35 -3.58 -3.15 15.74
N ASP A 36 -3.85 -4.18 14.94
CA ASP A 36 -4.87 -5.21 15.22
C ASP A 36 -4.27 -6.61 15.02
N GLN A 37 -4.41 -7.48 16.03
CA GLN A 37 -3.86 -8.84 15.99
C GLN A 37 -4.63 -9.79 15.06
N ASN A 38 -5.93 -9.60 14.89
CA ASN A 38 -6.73 -10.36 13.91
C ASN A 38 -6.29 -9.99 12.49
N LEU A 39 -6.12 -8.68 12.23
CA LEU A 39 -5.58 -8.20 10.96
C LEU A 39 -4.18 -8.78 10.69
N CYS A 40 -3.31 -8.82 11.71
CA CYS A 40 -1.98 -9.41 11.61
C CYS A 40 -2.03 -10.89 11.18
N GLN A 41 -2.95 -11.67 11.74
CA GLN A 41 -3.15 -13.09 11.37
C GLN A 41 -3.70 -13.26 9.95
N GLU A 42 -4.54 -12.34 9.48
CA GLU A 42 -5.05 -12.38 8.11
C GLU A 42 -3.95 -12.03 7.11
N ILE A 43 -3.25 -10.91 7.31
CA ILE A 43 -2.28 -10.41 6.33
C ILE A 43 -1.02 -11.30 6.24
N ILE A 44 -0.57 -11.94 7.34
CA ILE A 44 0.63 -12.79 7.29
C ILE A 44 0.48 -13.95 6.30
N THR A 45 -0.75 -14.47 6.13
CA THR A 45 -1.03 -15.55 5.17
C THR A 45 -0.80 -15.13 3.72
N HIS A 46 -0.92 -13.83 3.43
CA HIS A 46 -0.66 -13.26 2.12
C HIS A 46 0.79 -12.77 1.96
N LEU A 47 1.37 -12.22 3.03
CA LEU A 47 2.70 -11.63 2.99
C LEU A 47 3.82 -12.69 3.01
N ALA A 48 3.66 -13.78 3.76
CA ALA A 48 4.72 -14.80 3.88
C ALA A 48 5.11 -15.43 2.52
N PRO A 49 4.17 -15.85 1.64
CA PRO A 49 4.51 -16.36 0.31
C PRO A 49 5.26 -15.33 -0.56
N ILE A 50 4.89 -14.04 -0.46
CA ILE A 50 5.56 -12.95 -1.18
C ILE A 50 6.99 -12.77 -0.65
N GLN A 51 7.17 -12.79 0.68
CA GLN A 51 8.49 -12.69 1.30
C GLN A 51 9.41 -13.86 0.94
N MET A 52 8.86 -15.06 0.81
CA MET A 52 9.62 -16.27 0.42
C MET A 52 9.92 -16.32 -1.10
N GLY A 53 9.32 -15.42 -1.89
CA GLY A 53 9.41 -15.48 -3.36
C GLY A 53 8.61 -16.63 -3.97
N GLU A 54 7.65 -17.19 -3.24
CA GLU A 54 6.73 -18.22 -3.75
C GLU A 54 5.62 -17.61 -4.61
N VAL A 55 5.27 -16.34 -4.34
CA VAL A 55 4.26 -15.57 -5.06
C VAL A 55 4.84 -14.22 -5.44
N GLU A 56 4.76 -13.88 -6.73
CA GLU A 56 5.10 -12.54 -7.21
C GLU A 56 4.02 -11.52 -6.77
N PRO A 57 4.41 -10.33 -6.26
CA PRO A 57 3.47 -9.28 -5.96
C PRO A 57 2.73 -8.85 -7.23
N LYS A 58 1.43 -8.57 -7.09
CA LYS A 58 0.64 -8.02 -8.20
C LYS A 58 1.04 -6.58 -8.44
N ASP A 59 0.97 -6.16 -9.70
CA ASP A 59 1.08 -4.76 -10.06
C ASP A 59 -0.04 -3.96 -9.39
N PHE A 60 0.35 -2.84 -8.76
CA PHE A 60 -0.59 -1.90 -8.20
C PHE A 60 -1.19 -1.05 -9.34
N PRO A 61 -2.52 -0.87 -9.42
CA PRO A 61 -3.11 -0.02 -10.44
C PRO A 61 -2.67 1.44 -10.20
N VAL A 62 -1.85 1.96 -11.09
CA VAL A 62 -1.43 3.37 -11.08
C VAL A 62 -2.29 4.12 -12.08
N ALA A 63 -2.99 5.15 -11.61
CA ALA A 63 -3.79 6.02 -12.47
C ALA A 63 -2.91 6.68 -13.54
N THR A 64 -3.44 6.82 -14.75
CA THR A 64 -2.74 7.57 -15.79
C THR A 64 -2.72 9.06 -15.46
N ARG A 65 -1.86 9.82 -16.15
CA ARG A 65 -1.82 11.27 -16.01
C ARG A 65 -3.18 11.89 -16.34
N GLU A 66 -3.86 11.35 -17.34
CA GLU A 66 -5.16 11.82 -17.82
C GLU A 66 -6.27 11.53 -16.81
N GLU A 67 -6.28 10.34 -16.21
CA GLU A 67 -7.23 9.97 -15.16
C GLU A 67 -7.05 10.85 -13.92
N LEU A 68 -5.80 11.11 -13.52
CA LEU A 68 -5.49 11.98 -12.40
C LEU A 68 -5.90 13.44 -12.69
N GLN A 69 -5.64 13.94 -13.89
CA GLN A 69 -6.01 15.31 -14.27
C GLN A 69 -7.52 15.50 -14.26
N ALA A 70 -8.28 14.53 -14.78
CA ALA A 70 -9.74 14.60 -14.78
C ALA A 70 -10.34 14.68 -13.36
N LEU A 71 -9.74 13.96 -12.40
CA LEU A 71 -10.13 14.04 -11.00
C LEU A 71 -9.82 15.42 -10.39
N TRP A 72 -8.65 15.98 -10.67
CA TRP A 72 -8.28 17.31 -10.20
C TRP A 72 -9.15 18.42 -10.80
N ASP A 73 -9.47 18.34 -12.10
CA ASP A 73 -10.32 19.32 -12.77
C ASP A 73 -11.74 19.35 -12.15
N ASP A 74 -12.29 18.18 -11.80
CA ASP A 74 -13.59 18.06 -11.12
C ASP A 74 -13.54 18.61 -9.69
N GLU A 75 -12.47 18.32 -8.95
CA GLU A 75 -12.23 18.86 -7.61
C GLU A 75 -12.13 20.39 -7.65
N GLU A 76 -11.33 20.96 -8.56
CA GLU A 76 -11.21 22.41 -8.75
C GLU A 76 -12.55 23.06 -9.09
N ALA A 77 -13.35 22.45 -9.97
CA ALA A 77 -14.68 22.95 -10.32
C ALA A 77 -15.62 22.94 -9.10
N SER A 78 -15.56 21.91 -8.27
CA SER A 78 -16.37 21.81 -7.04
C SER A 78 -16.00 22.88 -6.02
N VAL A 79 -14.70 23.16 -5.85
CA VAL A 79 -14.17 24.19 -4.95
C VAL A 79 -14.59 25.57 -5.44
N MET A 80 -14.42 25.85 -6.73
CA MET A 80 -14.82 27.12 -7.33
C MET A 80 -16.31 27.41 -7.14
N GLN A 81 -17.17 26.40 -7.32
CA GLN A 81 -18.61 26.55 -7.09
C GLN A 81 -18.93 26.83 -5.61
N ALA A 82 -18.24 26.16 -4.69
CA ALA A 82 -18.41 26.38 -3.26
C ALA A 82 -17.97 27.80 -2.85
N GLU A 83 -16.84 28.28 -3.37
CA GLU A 83 -16.33 29.63 -3.14
C GLU A 83 -17.30 30.70 -3.65
N ILE A 84 -17.82 30.54 -4.88
CA ILE A 84 -18.83 31.46 -5.45
C ILE A 84 -20.09 31.49 -4.58
N ARG A 85 -20.51 30.36 -4.01
CA ARG A 85 -21.70 30.28 -3.14
C ARG A 85 -21.50 30.96 -1.78
N MET A 86 -20.26 31.13 -1.35
CA MET A 86 -19.91 31.80 -0.09
C MET A 86 -19.70 33.32 -0.23
N LEU A 87 -19.75 33.86 -1.46
CA LEU A 87 -19.74 35.29 -1.79
C LEU A 87 -21.17 35.86 -1.82
#